data_AF-A0A962RTP1-F1
#
_entry.id   AF-A0A962RTP1-F1
#
_cell.length_a   1.000
_cell.length_b   1.000
_cell.length_c   1.000
_cell.angle_alpha   90.00
_cell.angle_beta   90.00
_cell.angle_gamma   90.00
#
_symmetry.space_group_name_H-M   'P 1'
#
loop_
_entity.id
_entity.type
_entity.pdbx_description
1 polymer ?
#
loop_
_entity_poly.entity_id
_entity_poly.type
_entity_poly.pdbx_seq_one_letter_code
_entity_poly.pdbx_strand_id
1 'polypeptide(L)'
;MAQNKDTVRGLSRSYAAGDIDRDSYRLLRRQLIGGIVDDELELVPYAVPAPEAPTVFPYEDDDGDTTQEIIPPVAADNPAGTAPGGGARGLVVALVVVAVVAVVGLGWWSSRDAPTPPTAPAPASAVTGAPAPPDPVARFLAVDVWSADSLGRFLEEWQGLEARARETLVEHGALRRMGDAILSQISGETALMDLGDPRDALDAQERLLDFAERLAIDDARLERARREWQEARERHLQAAPPDAVEGEDGGDAAPTAAPAGA
;
A
#
# COMPACT_ATOMS: atom_id res chain seq x y z
N MET A 1 -10.08 -28.40 13.34
CA MET A 1 -8.91 -27.49 13.47
C MET A 1 -9.01 -26.36 12.45
N ALA A 2 -9.92 -25.39 12.61
CA ALA A 2 -10.17 -24.34 11.60
C ALA A 2 -9.96 -22.90 12.10
N GLN A 3 -9.62 -22.69 13.37
CA GLN A 3 -9.58 -21.35 14.00
C GLN A 3 -8.26 -20.56 13.83
N ASN A 4 -7.21 -21.13 13.22
CA ASN A 4 -5.91 -20.46 13.25
C ASN A 4 -5.80 -19.29 12.26
N LYS A 5 -6.60 -19.24 11.20
CA LYS A 5 -6.47 -18.23 10.12
C LYS A 5 -6.87 -16.81 10.56
N ASP A 6 -7.60 -16.69 11.67
CA ASP A 6 -8.08 -15.41 12.21
C ASP A 6 -7.02 -14.67 13.04
N THR A 7 -5.78 -15.16 13.06
CA THR A 7 -4.66 -14.52 13.76
C THR A 7 -3.54 -14.19 12.79
N VAL A 8 -2.81 -13.08 13.03
CA VAL A 8 -1.61 -12.73 12.25
C VAL A 8 -0.64 -13.91 12.16
N ARG A 9 -0.46 -14.63 13.27
CA ARG A 9 0.41 -15.81 13.34
C ARG A 9 -0.07 -16.97 12.47
N GLY A 10 -1.38 -17.15 12.32
CA GLY A 10 -1.92 -18.17 11.42
C GLY A 10 -1.85 -17.78 9.95
N LEU A 11 -2.04 -16.49 9.63
CA LEU A 11 -1.77 -15.97 8.29
C LEU A 11 -0.32 -16.18 7.89
N SER A 12 0.64 -15.83 8.77
CA SER A 12 2.07 -16.04 8.49
C SER A 12 2.41 -17.52 8.30
N ARG A 13 1.80 -18.43 9.07
CA ARG A 13 1.99 -19.88 8.89
C ARG A 13 1.39 -20.38 7.57
N SER A 14 0.20 -19.90 7.19
CA SER A 14 -0.44 -20.30 5.93
C SER A 14 0.38 -19.81 4.73
N TYR A 15 0.94 -18.60 4.80
CA TYR A 15 1.84 -18.07 3.78
C TYR A 15 3.15 -18.87 3.70
N ALA A 16 3.79 -19.15 4.85
CA ALA A 16 5.00 -19.96 4.91
C ALA A 16 4.80 -21.41 4.41
N ALA A 17 3.59 -21.95 4.56
CA ALA A 17 3.20 -23.24 4.01
C ALA A 17 2.90 -23.22 2.50
N GLY A 18 2.79 -22.03 1.89
CA GLY A 18 2.37 -21.87 0.49
C GLY A 18 0.87 -22.05 0.25
N ASP A 19 0.05 -22.09 1.32
CA ASP A 19 -1.41 -22.27 1.24
C ASP A 19 -2.12 -21.01 0.70
N ILE A 20 -1.50 -19.85 0.87
CA ILE A 20 -1.96 -18.56 0.36
C ILE A 20 -0.81 -17.87 -0.37
N ASP A 21 -1.13 -17.20 -1.46
CA ASP A 21 -0.15 -16.37 -2.17
C ASP A 21 0.16 -15.08 -1.39
N ARG A 22 1.18 -14.36 -1.86
CA ARG A 22 1.69 -13.14 -1.22
C ARG A 22 0.65 -12.01 -1.17
N ASP A 23 -0.12 -11.83 -2.26
CA ASP A 23 -1.11 -10.75 -2.34
C ASP A 23 -2.29 -11.05 -1.41
N SER A 24 -2.75 -12.31 -1.39
CA SER A 24 -3.75 -12.79 -0.44
C SER A 24 -3.30 -12.62 1.01
N TYR A 25 -2.05 -12.95 1.34
CA TYR A 25 -1.50 -12.73 2.68
C TYR A 25 -1.52 -11.24 3.07
N ARG A 26 -1.10 -10.34 2.18
CA ARG A 26 -1.11 -8.88 2.45
C ARG A 26 -2.53 -8.34 2.61
N LEU A 27 -3.48 -8.78 1.79
CA LEU A 27 -4.89 -8.39 1.90
C LEU A 27 -5.46 -8.82 3.24
N LEU A 28 -5.31 -10.11 3.59
CA LEU A 28 -5.83 -10.66 4.84
C LEU A 28 -5.17 -10.03 6.07
N ARG A 29 -3.85 -9.77 6.00
CA ARG A 29 -3.13 -9.10 7.09
C ARG A 29 -3.60 -7.66 7.29
N ARG A 30 -3.87 -6.92 6.20
CA ARG A 30 -4.46 -5.57 6.28
C ARG A 30 -5.84 -5.59 6.89
N GLN A 31 -6.72 -6.49 6.46
CA GLN A 31 -8.06 -6.64 7.03
C GLN A 31 -8.00 -6.93 8.53
N LEU A 32 -7.08 -7.81 8.95
CA LEU A 32 -6.92 -8.19 10.35
C LEU A 32 -6.37 -7.02 11.19
N ILE A 33 -5.39 -6.26 10.67
CA ILE A 33 -4.91 -5.05 11.35
C ILE A 33 -5.98 -3.96 11.39
N GLY A 34 -6.72 -3.75 10.30
CA GLY A 34 -7.82 -2.79 10.21
C GLY A 34 -8.89 -3.08 11.26
N GLY A 35 -9.38 -4.33 11.32
CA GLY A 35 -10.36 -4.74 12.32
C GLY A 35 -9.89 -4.61 13.77
N ILE A 36 -8.57 -4.70 14.04
CA ILE A 36 -8.00 -4.42 15.36
C ILE A 36 -8.03 -2.90 15.66
N VAL A 37 -7.68 -2.07 14.67
CA VAL A 37 -7.66 -0.60 14.83
C VAL A 37 -9.07 -0.04 15.01
N ASP A 38 -10.05 -0.63 14.33
CA ASP A 38 -11.46 -0.22 14.39
C ASP A 38 -12.21 -0.82 15.60
N ASP A 39 -11.52 -1.54 16.49
CA ASP A 39 -12.07 -2.23 17.68
C ASP A 39 -13.15 -3.29 17.34
N GLU A 40 -13.19 -3.75 16.08
CA GLU A 40 -14.08 -4.82 15.60
C GLU A 40 -13.57 -6.21 16.01
N LEU A 41 -12.25 -6.38 16.10
CA LEU A 41 -11.59 -7.61 16.52
C LEU A 41 -11.13 -7.51 17.97
N GLU A 42 -11.70 -8.36 18.83
CA GLU A 42 -11.30 -8.44 20.24
C GLU A 42 -9.86 -8.95 20.37
N LEU A 43 -8.97 -8.08 20.86
CA LEU A 43 -7.61 -8.42 21.22
C LEU A 43 -7.60 -9.26 22.49
N VAL A 44 -7.57 -10.59 22.36
CA VAL A 44 -7.32 -11.48 23.49
C VAL A 44 -5.85 -11.33 23.92
N PRO A 45 -5.56 -10.82 25.12
CA PRO A 45 -4.20 -10.69 25.59
C PRO A 45 -3.54 -12.07 25.65
N TYR A 46 -2.29 -12.16 25.19
CA TYR A 46 -1.55 -13.42 25.30
C TYR A 46 -1.32 -13.75 26.77
N ALA A 47 -2.07 -14.75 27.27
CA ALA A 47 -1.77 -15.37 28.54
C ALA A 47 -0.53 -16.24 28.36
N VAL A 48 0.59 -15.83 28.96
CA VAL A 48 1.78 -16.68 29.04
C VAL A 48 1.35 -17.99 29.69
N PRO A 49 1.46 -19.15 29.01
CA PRO A 49 1.12 -20.41 29.64
C PRO A 49 1.96 -20.54 30.90
N ALA A 50 1.33 -21.01 31.99
CA ALA A 50 2.06 -21.28 33.22
C ALA A 50 3.31 -22.09 32.86
N PRO A 51 4.50 -21.72 33.39
CA PRO A 51 5.73 -22.41 33.04
C PRO A 51 5.48 -23.90 33.22
N GLU A 52 5.63 -24.67 32.14
CA GLU A 52 5.62 -26.13 32.25
C GLU A 52 6.61 -26.45 33.37
N ALA A 53 6.15 -27.26 34.34
CA ALA A 53 6.94 -27.60 35.51
C ALA A 53 8.36 -27.86 35.03
N PRO A 54 9.38 -27.21 35.65
CA PRO A 54 10.74 -27.22 35.14
C PRO A 54 11.03 -28.64 34.69
N THR A 55 11.38 -28.82 33.42
CA THR A 55 11.92 -30.09 32.94
C THR A 55 13.15 -30.33 33.77
N VAL A 56 12.93 -30.99 34.91
CA VAL A 56 13.97 -31.64 35.69
C VAL A 56 14.43 -32.71 34.73
N PHE A 57 15.42 -32.34 33.91
CA PHE A 57 16.25 -33.33 33.27
C PHE A 57 16.71 -34.21 34.42
N PRO A 58 16.36 -35.50 34.43
CA PRO A 58 16.90 -36.41 35.43
C PRO A 58 18.40 -36.49 35.12
N TYR A 59 19.17 -35.59 35.74
CA TYR A 59 20.55 -35.89 36.07
C TYR A 59 20.41 -36.95 37.16
N GLU A 60 20.27 -38.21 36.73
CA GLU A 60 20.66 -39.32 37.58
C GLU A 60 22.08 -39.00 38.04
N ASP A 61 22.30 -39.13 39.35
CA ASP A 61 23.52 -38.88 40.10
C ASP A 61 24.79 -39.38 39.39
N ASP A 62 25.27 -38.64 38.39
CA ASP A 62 26.57 -38.87 37.77
C ASP A 62 27.53 -37.86 38.40
N ASP A 63 28.39 -38.39 39.25
CA ASP A 63 29.54 -37.78 39.93
C ASP A 63 30.60 -37.29 38.90
N GLY A 64 30.19 -36.47 37.95
CA GLY A 64 31.00 -35.90 36.91
C GLY A 64 31.22 -34.42 37.13
N ASP A 65 32.22 -34.08 37.93
CA ASP A 65 32.86 -32.78 38.02
C ASP A 65 32.95 -32.08 36.64
N THR A 66 32.05 -31.12 36.41
CA THR A 66 32.29 -30.04 35.46
C THR A 66 32.25 -28.72 36.20
N THR A 67 33.30 -28.47 36.98
CA THR A 67 33.73 -27.13 37.36
C THR A 67 33.89 -26.28 36.08
N GLN A 68 32.84 -25.58 35.66
CA GLN A 68 32.93 -24.41 34.79
C GLN A 68 32.55 -23.16 35.59
N GLU A 69 33.49 -22.72 36.43
CA GLU A 69 33.58 -21.31 36.82
C GLU A 69 34.10 -20.50 35.63
N ILE A 70 33.22 -19.90 34.83
CA ILE A 70 33.53 -18.63 34.15
C ILE A 70 32.26 -17.76 34.11
N ILE A 71 32.02 -17.00 35.18
CA ILE A 71 31.16 -15.80 35.13
C ILE A 71 32.03 -14.61 35.56
N PRO A 72 32.47 -13.74 34.64
CA PRO A 72 32.94 -12.41 35.01
C PRO A 72 31.73 -11.53 35.38
N PRO A 73 31.83 -10.68 36.41
CA PRO A 73 30.75 -9.77 36.79
C PRO A 73 30.51 -8.71 35.71
N VAL A 74 29.25 -8.54 35.33
CA VAL A 74 28.78 -7.44 34.48
C VAL A 74 28.92 -6.14 35.26
N ALA A 75 29.88 -5.30 34.86
CA ALA A 75 29.92 -3.90 35.26
C ALA A 75 28.74 -3.19 34.58
N ALA A 76 27.79 -2.75 35.41
CA ALA A 76 26.74 -1.85 35.03
C ALA A 76 27.34 -0.44 34.88
N ASP A 77 27.78 -0.08 33.67
CA ASP A 77 28.05 1.30 33.31
C ASP A 77 26.98 1.78 32.33
N ASN A 78 26.07 2.55 32.91
CA ASN A 78 25.06 3.33 32.24
C ASN A 78 25.62 4.76 32.07
N PRO A 79 26.05 5.20 30.88
CA PRO A 79 26.13 6.61 30.60
C PRO A 79 24.89 7.03 29.80
N ALA A 80 23.96 7.67 30.52
CA ALA A 80 23.13 8.71 29.96
C ALA A 80 24.04 9.70 29.22
N GLY A 81 23.84 9.82 27.90
CA GLY A 81 24.71 10.57 27.02
C GLY A 81 23.97 11.13 25.81
N THR A 82 23.25 12.21 26.07
CA THR A 82 23.27 13.45 25.26
C THR A 82 22.93 13.36 23.78
N ALA A 83 21.72 13.78 23.45
CA ALA A 83 21.39 14.33 22.13
C ALA A 83 22.22 15.60 21.83
N PRO A 84 22.83 15.71 20.63
CA PRO A 84 22.99 16.98 19.93
C PRO A 84 21.98 16.99 18.78
N GLY A 85 21.12 17.99 18.60
CA GLY A 85 21.45 19.40 18.57
C GLY A 85 20.87 19.91 17.25
N GLY A 86 19.82 20.74 17.34
CA GLY A 86 19.18 21.33 16.17
C GLY A 86 20.15 22.18 15.36
N GLY A 87 20.17 21.93 14.06
CA GLY A 87 20.82 22.77 13.06
C GLY A 87 19.77 23.31 12.09
N ALA A 88 19.14 24.41 12.46
CA ALA A 88 18.49 25.30 11.50
C ALA A 88 19.56 26.18 10.82
N ARG A 89 19.26 26.56 9.56
CA ARG A 89 20.00 27.44 8.62
C ARG A 89 20.76 26.64 7.53
N GLY A 90 20.61 26.91 6.24
CA GLY A 90 19.97 28.06 5.62
C GLY A 90 19.80 27.92 4.10
N LEU A 91 19.17 28.98 3.62
CA LEU A 91 18.57 29.29 2.34
C LEU A 91 19.61 29.46 1.22
N VAL A 92 19.12 29.40 -0.03
CA VAL A 92 19.66 29.92 -1.30
C VAL A 92 20.49 28.94 -2.13
N VAL A 93 19.88 28.37 -3.19
CA VAL A 93 20.29 28.63 -4.59
C VAL A 93 19.04 28.61 -5.47
N ALA A 94 18.89 29.66 -6.26
CA ALA A 94 17.80 29.93 -7.17
C ALA A 94 18.16 29.52 -8.62
N LEU A 95 17.12 29.39 -9.46
CA LEU A 95 17.10 29.63 -10.92
C LEU A 95 17.89 28.60 -11.77
N VAL A 96 17.46 28.03 -12.91
CA VAL A 96 16.56 28.34 -14.04
C VAL A 96 16.30 27.00 -14.78
N VAL A 97 15.34 26.98 -15.72
CA VAL A 97 15.23 26.14 -16.96
C VAL A 97 14.16 25.03 -16.84
N VAL A 98 13.11 24.87 -17.65
CA VAL A 98 12.59 25.46 -18.92
C VAL A 98 11.15 24.90 -19.06
N ALA A 99 10.09 25.69 -19.22
CA ALA A 99 9.54 26.18 -20.50
C ALA A 99 9.30 25.11 -21.59
N VAL A 100 8.32 24.19 -21.46
CA VAL A 100 7.78 23.43 -22.63
C VAL A 100 6.26 23.17 -22.69
N VAL A 101 5.44 23.18 -21.62
CA VAL A 101 4.04 22.69 -21.75
C VAL A 101 2.96 23.80 -21.79
N ALA A 102 3.19 24.84 -22.60
CA ALA A 102 2.24 25.95 -22.78
C ALA A 102 1.55 25.99 -24.16
N VAL A 103 1.43 24.87 -24.88
CA VAL A 103 0.95 24.88 -26.30
C VAL A 103 -0.28 24.00 -26.60
N VAL A 104 -0.93 23.31 -25.66
CA VAL A 104 -2.09 22.43 -26.03
C VAL A 104 -3.46 22.87 -25.46
N GLY A 105 -3.52 23.91 -24.60
CA GLY A 105 -4.76 24.25 -23.87
C GLY A 105 -5.62 25.40 -24.43
N LEU A 106 -5.53 25.78 -25.71
CA LEU A 106 -6.15 27.04 -26.20
C LEU A 106 -6.95 26.89 -27.51
N GLY A 107 -7.59 25.74 -27.72
CA GLY A 107 -8.15 25.39 -29.01
C GLY A 107 -9.60 24.93 -29.08
N TRP A 108 -10.45 25.07 -28.05
CA TRP A 108 -11.82 24.49 -28.12
C TRP A 108 -12.93 25.34 -27.47
N TRP A 109 -12.85 26.66 -27.58
CA TRP A 109 -13.93 27.57 -27.18
C TRP A 109 -14.45 28.38 -28.38
N SER A 110 -15.12 27.73 -29.31
CA SER A 110 -16.00 28.40 -30.28
C SER A 110 -16.82 27.38 -31.07
N SER A 111 -18.03 27.06 -30.59
CA SER A 111 -19.19 26.70 -31.43
C SER A 111 -20.40 26.24 -30.61
N ARG A 112 -21.30 27.17 -30.23
CA ARG A 112 -22.61 27.35 -30.90
C ARG A 112 -23.60 28.09 -29.98
N ASP A 113 -23.82 29.35 -30.31
CA ASP A 113 -25.13 29.96 -30.16
C ASP A 113 -25.95 29.69 -31.43
N ALA A 114 -27.12 29.10 -31.27
CA ALA A 114 -28.21 29.20 -32.23
C ALA A 114 -29.53 29.39 -31.44
N PRO A 115 -30.22 30.54 -31.58
CA PRO A 115 -31.49 30.75 -30.93
C PRO A 115 -32.57 29.91 -31.61
N THR A 116 -33.18 29.00 -30.85
CA THR A 116 -34.33 28.20 -31.28
C THR A 116 -35.62 29.02 -31.08
N PRO A 117 -36.58 29.03 -32.02
CA PRO A 117 -37.85 29.73 -31.87
C PRO A 117 -38.74 29.09 -30.78
N PRO A 118 -39.63 29.87 -30.12
CA PRO A 118 -40.50 29.36 -29.05
C PRO A 118 -41.53 28.37 -29.63
N THR A 119 -41.39 27.10 -29.26
CA THR A 119 -42.39 26.06 -29.49
C THR A 119 -43.38 26.06 -28.34
N ALA A 120 -44.67 26.11 -28.67
CA ALA A 120 -45.81 26.13 -27.75
C ALA A 120 -45.78 24.98 -26.73
N PRO A 121 -46.32 25.17 -25.50
CA PRO A 121 -46.28 24.17 -24.46
C PRO A 121 -47.19 22.98 -24.79
N ALA A 122 -46.59 21.84 -25.11
CA ALA A 122 -47.24 20.54 -25.11
C ALA A 122 -47.36 20.04 -23.64
N PRO A 123 -48.44 19.34 -23.27
CA PRO A 123 -48.71 18.94 -21.90
C PRO A 123 -47.61 18.03 -21.36
N ALA A 124 -47.08 18.41 -20.18
CA ALA A 124 -46.03 17.69 -19.47
C ALA A 124 -46.46 16.26 -19.15
N SER A 125 -45.93 15.30 -19.91
CA SER A 125 -45.89 13.92 -19.47
C SER A 125 -44.93 13.84 -18.29
N ALA A 126 -45.44 13.42 -17.14
CA ALA A 126 -44.64 13.18 -15.94
C ALA A 126 -43.56 12.14 -16.27
N VAL A 127 -42.33 12.61 -16.45
CA VAL A 127 -41.14 11.76 -16.58
C VAL A 127 -40.98 11.07 -15.23
N THR A 128 -41.33 9.79 -15.20
CA THR A 128 -40.92 8.87 -14.16
C THR A 128 -39.39 8.93 -14.11
N GLY A 129 -38.84 9.37 -12.97
CA GLY A 129 -37.43 9.72 -12.81
C GLY A 129 -36.52 8.69 -13.44
N ALA A 130 -35.75 9.12 -14.45
CA ALA A 130 -34.70 8.31 -15.02
C ALA A 130 -33.77 7.83 -13.89
N PRO A 131 -33.39 6.55 -13.84
CA PRO A 131 -32.50 6.03 -12.81
C PRO A 131 -31.21 6.86 -12.82
N ALA A 132 -30.78 7.30 -11.64
CA ALA A 132 -29.51 8.01 -11.48
C ALA A 132 -28.39 7.16 -12.10
N PRO A 133 -27.45 7.79 -12.84
CA PRO A 133 -26.35 7.05 -13.44
C PRO A 133 -25.61 6.27 -12.34
N PRO A 134 -25.21 5.02 -12.60
CA PRO A 134 -24.46 4.23 -11.63
C PRO A 134 -23.18 4.98 -11.26
N ASP A 135 -22.94 5.19 -9.96
CA ASP A 135 -21.71 5.81 -9.45
C ASP A 135 -20.62 4.72 -9.37
N PRO A 136 -19.67 4.67 -10.33
CA PRO A 136 -18.61 3.67 -10.30
C PRO A 136 -17.66 3.86 -9.12
N VAL A 137 -17.49 5.10 -8.62
CA VAL A 137 -16.64 5.37 -7.46
C VAL A 137 -17.25 4.73 -6.22
N ALA A 138 -18.54 4.97 -5.96
CA ALA A 138 -19.20 4.36 -4.80
C ALA A 138 -19.14 2.83 -4.83
N ARG A 139 -19.34 2.23 -6.02
CA ARG A 139 -19.24 0.78 -6.20
C ARG A 139 -17.82 0.26 -6.00
N PHE A 140 -16.82 0.94 -6.55
CA PHE A 140 -15.41 0.55 -6.38
C PHE A 140 -15.00 0.59 -4.90
N LEU A 141 -15.33 1.68 -4.21
CA LEU A 141 -15.03 1.85 -2.79
C LEU A 141 -15.76 0.84 -1.90
N ALA A 142 -16.94 0.36 -2.31
CA ALA A 142 -17.65 -0.69 -1.58
C ALA A 142 -16.99 -2.08 -1.70
N VAL A 143 -16.19 -2.32 -2.74
CA VAL A 143 -15.48 -3.59 -2.95
C VAL A 143 -14.14 -3.61 -2.20
N ASP A 144 -13.52 -2.44 -2.01
CA ASP A 144 -12.27 -2.25 -1.26
C ASP A 144 -11.08 -3.10 -1.75
N VAL A 145 -11.04 -3.41 -3.05
CA VAL A 145 -9.94 -4.17 -3.67
C VAL A 145 -9.00 -3.22 -4.41
N TRP A 146 -7.86 -2.92 -3.80
CA TRP A 146 -6.83 -1.99 -4.31
C TRP A 146 -5.70 -2.69 -5.09
N SER A 147 -6.04 -3.70 -5.90
CA SER A 147 -5.07 -4.40 -6.76
C SER A 147 -4.85 -3.67 -8.09
N ALA A 148 -3.72 -3.93 -8.78
CA ALA A 148 -3.43 -3.32 -10.07
C ALA A 148 -4.56 -3.56 -11.10
N ASP A 149 -5.07 -4.79 -11.17
CA ASP A 149 -6.17 -5.13 -12.08
C ASP A 149 -7.47 -4.40 -11.75
N SER A 150 -7.76 -4.19 -10.45
CA SER A 150 -8.97 -3.51 -10.02
C SER A 150 -8.89 -2.01 -10.30
N LEU A 151 -7.72 -1.40 -10.06
CA LEU A 151 -7.45 -0.01 -10.44
C LEU A 151 -7.52 0.17 -11.96
N GLY A 152 -6.97 -0.76 -12.74
CA GLY A 152 -7.05 -0.76 -14.21
C GLY A 152 -8.47 -0.83 -14.72
N ARG A 153 -9.25 -1.81 -14.25
CA ARG A 153 -10.68 -1.97 -14.59
C ARG A 153 -11.50 -0.73 -14.23
N PHE A 154 -11.23 -0.12 -13.08
CA PHE A 154 -11.89 1.12 -12.69
C PHE A 154 -11.54 2.27 -13.64
N LEU A 155 -10.27 2.44 -14.03
CA LEU A 155 -9.86 3.48 -14.97
C LEU A 155 -10.54 3.31 -16.33
N GLU A 156 -10.63 2.08 -16.84
CA GLU A 156 -11.34 1.78 -18.09
C GLU A 156 -12.82 2.16 -18.00
N GLU A 157 -13.48 1.77 -16.90
CA GLU A 157 -14.87 2.12 -16.65
C GLU A 157 -15.06 3.64 -16.55
N TRP A 158 -14.20 4.33 -15.80
CA TRP A 158 -14.23 5.77 -15.64
C TRP A 158 -14.02 6.51 -16.97
N GLN A 159 -13.08 6.05 -17.80
CA GLN A 159 -12.82 6.63 -19.12
C GLN A 159 -13.94 6.36 -20.12
N GLY A 160 -14.63 5.23 -19.99
CA GLY A 160 -15.79 4.85 -20.78
C GLY A 160 -17.06 5.65 -20.47
N LEU A 161 -17.11 6.36 -19.33
CA LEU A 161 -18.24 7.22 -18.99
C LEU A 161 -18.39 8.39 -19.98
N GLU A 162 -19.65 8.73 -20.29
CA GLU A 162 -19.97 9.96 -21.01
C GLU A 162 -19.46 11.19 -20.26
N ALA A 163 -19.00 12.21 -20.99
CA ALA A 163 -18.41 13.41 -20.41
C ALA A 163 -19.36 14.10 -19.40
N ARG A 164 -20.65 14.17 -19.71
CA ARG A 164 -21.67 14.75 -18.83
C ARG A 164 -21.84 13.95 -17.54
N ALA A 165 -21.81 12.62 -17.61
CA ALA A 165 -21.90 11.76 -16.43
C ALA A 165 -20.68 11.95 -15.53
N ARG A 166 -19.49 12.05 -16.11
CA ARG A 166 -18.26 12.36 -15.36
C ARG A 166 -18.34 13.71 -14.66
N GLU A 167 -18.77 14.76 -15.35
CA GLU A 167 -18.92 16.10 -14.78
C GLU A 167 -19.86 16.10 -13.58
N THR A 168 -21.04 15.47 -13.69
CA THR A 168 -21.97 15.33 -12.57
C THR A 168 -21.37 14.57 -11.39
N LEU A 169 -20.59 13.51 -11.63
CA LEU A 169 -19.91 12.77 -10.56
C LEU A 169 -18.83 13.62 -9.88
N VAL A 170 -18.09 14.41 -10.64
CA VAL A 170 -17.08 15.35 -10.11
C VAL A 170 -17.75 16.43 -9.25
N GLU A 171 -18.85 17.03 -9.73
CA GLU A 171 -19.64 18.00 -8.97
C GLU A 171 -20.18 17.43 -7.66
N HIS A 172 -20.57 16.15 -7.67
CA HIS A 172 -21.05 15.42 -6.50
C HIS A 172 -19.91 14.92 -5.58
N GLY A 173 -18.68 15.34 -5.83
CA GLY A 173 -17.52 15.04 -5.00
C GLY A 173 -17.04 13.58 -5.08
N ALA A 174 -17.36 12.84 -6.15
CA ALA A 174 -16.93 11.46 -6.30
C ALA A 174 -15.39 11.34 -6.30
N LEU A 175 -14.69 12.22 -7.05
CA LEU A 175 -13.22 12.24 -7.05
C LEU A 175 -12.63 12.64 -5.69
N ARG A 176 -13.32 13.48 -4.92
CA ARG A 176 -12.88 13.82 -3.56
C ARG A 176 -12.93 12.60 -2.65
N ARG A 177 -14.04 11.84 -2.69
CA ARG A 177 -14.17 10.56 -1.95
C ARG A 177 -13.09 9.56 -2.37
N MET A 178 -12.81 9.46 -3.67
CA MET A 178 -11.74 8.60 -4.17
C MET A 178 -10.36 9.05 -3.65
N GLY A 179 -10.08 10.36 -3.66
CA GLY A 179 -8.84 10.91 -3.12
C GLY A 179 -8.67 10.64 -1.62
N ASP A 180 -9.73 10.81 -0.83
CA ASP A 180 -9.74 10.48 0.60
C ASP A 180 -9.45 8.99 0.84
N ALA A 181 -10.06 8.10 0.05
CA ALA A 181 -9.83 6.66 0.14
C ALA A 181 -8.40 6.25 -0.26
N ILE A 182 -7.85 6.86 -1.32
CA ILE A 182 -6.46 6.65 -1.74
C ILE A 182 -5.50 7.07 -0.62
N LEU A 183 -5.72 8.22 0.01
CA LEU A 183 -4.90 8.69 1.13
C LEU A 183 -4.98 7.74 2.33
N SER A 184 -6.18 7.26 2.66
CA SER A 184 -6.37 6.24 3.69
C SER A 184 -5.56 4.98 3.38
N GLN A 185 -5.61 4.50 2.13
CA GLN A 185 -4.87 3.32 1.71
C GLN A 185 -3.35 3.51 1.76
N ILE A 186 -2.85 4.67 1.33
CA ILE A 186 -1.42 5.03 1.43
C ILE A 186 -0.96 4.99 2.89
N SER A 187 -1.77 5.54 3.81
CA SER A 187 -1.45 5.53 5.25
C SER A 187 -1.39 4.11 5.82
N GLY A 188 -2.28 3.22 5.37
CA GLY A 188 -2.25 1.80 5.71
C GLY A 188 -0.98 1.10 5.21
N GLU A 189 -0.55 1.39 3.97
CA GLU A 189 0.72 0.87 3.44
C GLU A 189 1.94 1.42 4.18
N THR A 190 1.91 2.68 4.64
CA THR A 190 3.00 3.24 5.46
C THR A 190 3.15 2.46 6.77
N ALA A 191 2.04 2.13 7.44
CA ALA A 191 2.09 1.31 8.65
C ALA A 191 2.67 -0.09 8.39
N LEU A 192 2.47 -0.65 7.18
CA LEU A 192 3.07 -1.93 6.78
C LEU A 192 4.58 -1.85 6.53
N MET A 193 5.12 -0.69 6.15
CA MET A 193 6.58 -0.51 6.01
C MET A 193 7.30 -0.76 7.33
N ASP A 194 6.77 -0.20 8.42
CA ASP A 194 7.34 -0.35 9.76
C ASP A 194 7.30 -1.81 10.25
N LEU A 195 6.44 -2.62 9.64
CA LEU A 195 6.23 -4.04 9.95
C LEU A 195 7.11 -4.99 9.10
N GLY A 196 8.01 -4.46 8.27
CA GLY A 196 9.11 -5.24 7.67
C GLY A 196 8.99 -5.55 6.16
N ASP A 197 8.05 -4.94 5.43
CA ASP A 197 7.92 -5.16 3.97
C ASP A 197 7.99 -3.82 3.18
N PRO A 198 9.11 -3.07 3.26
CA PRO A 198 9.17 -1.69 2.79
C PRO A 198 9.10 -1.55 1.26
N ARG A 199 9.71 -2.46 0.49
CA ARG A 199 9.70 -2.40 -0.99
C ARG A 199 8.28 -2.51 -1.53
N ASP A 200 7.58 -3.52 -1.04
CA ASP A 200 6.23 -3.88 -1.45
C ASP A 200 5.18 -2.83 -1.09
N ALA A 201 5.35 -2.17 0.05
CA ALA A 201 4.54 -1.04 0.45
C ALA A 201 4.85 0.20 -0.40
N LEU A 202 6.13 0.46 -0.73
CA LEU A 202 6.53 1.56 -1.60
C LEU A 202 5.95 1.39 -3.00
N ASP A 203 6.00 0.18 -3.57
CA ASP A 203 5.43 -0.12 -4.89
C ASP A 203 3.90 0.02 -4.89
N ALA A 204 3.23 -0.38 -3.80
CA ALA A 204 1.79 -0.19 -3.65
C ALA A 204 1.41 1.30 -3.56
N GLN A 205 2.16 2.09 -2.79
CA GLN A 205 1.96 3.54 -2.68
C GLN A 205 2.20 4.26 -4.02
N GLU A 206 3.25 3.90 -4.75
CA GLU A 206 3.51 4.42 -6.10
C GLU A 206 2.32 4.22 -7.01
N ARG A 207 1.80 2.99 -7.05
CA ARG A 207 0.65 2.62 -7.88
C ARG A 207 -0.60 3.43 -7.54
N LEU A 208 -0.84 3.68 -6.25
CA LEU A 208 -1.98 4.48 -5.79
C LEU A 208 -1.85 5.95 -6.17
N LEU A 209 -0.64 6.50 -6.08
CA LEU A 209 -0.34 7.88 -6.49
C LEU A 209 -0.46 8.05 -8.00
N ASP A 210 0.09 7.13 -8.79
CA ASP A 210 -0.02 7.12 -10.25
C ASP A 210 -1.49 6.98 -10.70
N PHE A 211 -2.27 6.18 -9.97
CA PHE A 211 -3.70 6.05 -10.21
C PHE A 211 -4.43 7.38 -9.97
N ALA A 212 -4.13 8.08 -8.87
CA ALA A 212 -4.72 9.38 -8.57
C ALA A 212 -4.39 10.43 -9.64
N GLU A 213 -3.14 10.42 -10.14
CA GLU A 213 -2.69 11.29 -11.23
C GLU A 213 -3.45 11.01 -12.53
N ARG A 214 -3.62 9.73 -12.90
CA ARG A 214 -4.40 9.34 -14.09
C ARG A 214 -5.88 9.72 -14.01
N LEU A 215 -6.42 9.82 -12.79
CA LEU A 215 -7.76 10.32 -12.53
C LEU A 215 -7.86 11.85 -12.48
N ALA A 216 -6.73 12.55 -12.60
CA ALA A 216 -6.62 14.00 -12.46
C ALA A 216 -7.22 14.51 -11.14
N ILE A 217 -6.98 13.78 -10.04
CA ILE A 217 -7.39 14.21 -8.70
C ILE A 217 -6.43 15.29 -8.22
N ASP A 218 -6.87 16.54 -8.30
CA ASP A 218 -6.12 17.70 -7.80
C ASP A 218 -6.33 17.87 -6.29
N ASP A 219 -5.41 17.31 -5.48
CA ASP A 219 -5.42 17.42 -4.02
C ASP A 219 -4.00 17.63 -3.48
N ALA A 220 -3.77 18.77 -2.81
CA ALA A 220 -2.50 19.11 -2.19
C ALA A 220 -2.00 18.08 -1.16
N ARG A 221 -2.91 17.26 -0.58
CA ARG A 221 -2.57 16.15 0.32
C ARG A 221 -1.92 15.00 -0.45
N LEU A 222 -2.41 14.67 -1.65
CA LEU A 222 -1.81 13.65 -2.51
C LEU A 222 -0.43 14.08 -3.01
N GLU A 223 -0.26 15.36 -3.36
CA GLU A 223 1.06 15.90 -3.69
C GLU A 223 2.05 15.80 -2.53
N ARG A 224 1.58 16.03 -1.30
CA ARG A 224 2.41 15.84 -0.10
C ARG A 224 2.78 14.38 0.08
N ALA A 225 1.82 13.47 -0.03
CA ALA A 225 2.05 12.04 0.03
C ALA A 225 3.06 11.58 -1.05
N ARG A 226 3.02 12.15 -2.25
CA ARG A 226 4.02 11.88 -3.31
C ARG A 226 5.42 12.28 -2.90
N ARG A 227 5.61 13.45 -2.29
CA ARG A 227 6.92 13.91 -1.79
C ARG A 227 7.43 13.01 -0.68
N GLU A 228 6.58 12.71 0.30
CA GLU A 228 6.92 11.82 1.42
C GLU A 228 7.30 10.41 0.92
N TRP A 229 6.56 9.89 -0.07
CA TRP A 229 6.89 8.62 -0.73
C TRP A 229 8.25 8.67 -1.45
N GLN A 230 8.57 9.75 -2.19
CA GLN A 230 9.86 9.92 -2.86
C GLN A 230 11.01 9.88 -1.84
N GLU A 231 10.89 10.64 -0.74
CA GLU A 231 11.87 10.66 0.33
C GLU A 231 12.04 9.30 1.01
N ALA A 232 10.94 8.57 1.25
CA ALA A 232 10.97 7.22 1.80
C ALA A 232 11.67 6.23 0.85
N ARG A 233 11.38 6.31 -0.44
CA ARG A 233 12.02 5.49 -1.48
C ARG A 233 13.52 5.75 -1.57
N GLU A 234 13.93 7.01 -1.58
CA GLU A 234 15.35 7.39 -1.60
C GLU A 234 16.09 6.89 -0.36
N ARG A 235 15.51 7.08 0.84
CA ARG A 235 16.07 6.52 2.07
C ARG A 235 16.23 5.01 2.00
N HIS A 236 15.24 4.30 1.46
CA HIS A 236 15.31 2.86 1.32
C HIS A 236 16.40 2.41 0.33
N LEU A 237 16.54 3.11 -0.80
CA LEU A 237 17.60 2.85 -1.77
C LEU A 237 19.00 3.12 -1.20
N GLN A 238 19.16 4.16 -0.38
CA GLN A 238 20.44 4.48 0.28
C GLN A 238 20.79 3.50 1.40
N ALA A 239 19.79 2.94 2.09
CA ALA A 239 19.99 1.98 3.17
C ALA A 239 20.23 0.54 2.67
N ALA A 240 19.99 0.26 1.40
CA ALA A 240 20.26 -1.06 0.82
C ALA A 240 21.79 -1.28 0.72
N PRO A 241 22.36 -2.34 1.32
CA PRO A 241 23.79 -2.60 1.25
C PRO A 241 24.21 -2.89 -0.20
N PRO A 242 25.38 -2.38 -0.65
CA PRO A 242 25.85 -2.50 -2.03
C PRO A 242 26.10 -3.95 -2.50
N ASP A 243 26.16 -4.92 -1.58
CA ASP A 243 26.56 -6.31 -1.88
C ASP A 243 25.38 -7.27 -2.16
N ALA A 244 24.13 -6.80 -2.18
CA ALA A 244 22.97 -7.67 -2.44
C ALA A 244 22.63 -7.87 -3.94
N VAL A 245 23.53 -7.49 -4.86
CA VAL A 245 23.30 -7.57 -6.32
C VAL A 245 23.88 -8.84 -6.96
N GLU A 246 24.63 -9.68 -6.23
CA GLU A 246 25.17 -10.93 -6.78
C GLU A 246 24.58 -12.15 -6.06
N GLY A 247 23.59 -12.81 -6.67
CA GLY A 247 23.03 -14.04 -6.13
C GLY A 247 21.85 -14.70 -6.85
N GLU A 248 21.27 -14.08 -7.88
CA GLU A 248 20.31 -14.73 -8.78
C GLU A 248 20.91 -14.94 -10.18
N ASP A 249 21.96 -15.75 -10.25
CA ASP A 249 22.33 -16.45 -11.49
C ASP A 249 22.48 -17.94 -11.18
N GLY A 250 21.36 -18.52 -10.75
CA GLY A 250 21.20 -19.93 -10.47
C GLY A 250 20.59 -20.65 -11.68
N GLY A 251 21.44 -21.10 -12.58
CA GLY A 251 21.31 -22.44 -13.17
C GLY A 251 20.47 -22.58 -14.43
N ASP A 252 20.95 -22.02 -15.55
CA ASP A 252 20.64 -22.60 -16.87
C ASP A 252 21.65 -23.72 -17.17
N ALA A 253 21.44 -24.88 -16.52
CA ALA A 253 22.16 -26.10 -16.84
C ALA A 253 21.55 -26.70 -18.12
N ALA A 254 22.17 -26.40 -19.25
CA ALA A 254 21.84 -26.94 -20.56
C ALA A 254 21.81 -28.49 -20.57
N PRO A 255 20.79 -29.13 -21.16
CA PRO A 255 20.81 -30.57 -21.39
C PRO A 255 21.82 -30.90 -22.49
N THR A 256 22.92 -31.56 -22.12
CA THR A 256 23.90 -32.11 -23.06
C THR A 256 23.26 -33.30 -23.78
N ALA A 257 22.87 -33.10 -25.04
CA ALA A 257 22.41 -34.15 -25.93
C ALA A 257 23.58 -35.07 -26.32
N ALA A 258 23.48 -36.36 -26.02
CA ALA A 258 24.39 -37.38 -26.50
C ALA A 258 24.11 -37.70 -27.99
N PRO A 259 25.13 -37.82 -28.86
CA PRO A 259 24.93 -38.29 -30.21
C PRO A 259 24.74 -39.81 -30.24
N ALA A 260 23.68 -40.25 -30.90
CA ALA A 260 23.45 -41.64 -31.29
C ALA A 260 24.50 -42.05 -32.33
N GLY A 261 25.34 -43.03 -31.97
CA GLY A 261 26.20 -43.76 -32.91
C GLY A 261 25.52 -45.03 -33.39
N ALA A 262 25.66 -45.30 -34.69
CA ALA A 262 25.23 -46.49 -35.42
C ALA A 262 26.03 -47.74 -35.06
#